data_AF-A0A402C3H4-F1
#
_entry.id   AF-A0A402C3H4-F1
#
_cell.length_a   1.000
_cell.length_b   1.000
_cell.length_c   1.000
_cell.angle_alpha   90.00
_cell.angle_beta   90.00
_cell.angle_gamma   90.00
#
_symmetry.space_group_name_H-M   'P 1'
#
loop_
_entity.id
_entity.type
_entity.pdbx_description
1 polymer ?
#
loop_
_entity_poly.entity_id
_entity_poly.type
_entity_poly.pdbx_seq_one_letter_code
_entity_poly.pdbx_strand_id
1 'polypeptide(L)' 'MEIAYTPTNSSWLNRIEAQFTALRYFALDGTDHASHREQSSMIRRYIIWRNKHAADEKLREIVNRANVA' A
#
# COMPACT_ATOMS: atom_id res chain seq x y z
N MET A 1 4.21 1.15 25.59
CA MET A 1 4.28 1.64 24.20
C MET A 1 5.45 2.60 24.16
N GLU A 2 6.41 2.39 23.27
CA GLU A 2 7.60 3.26 23.13
C GLU A 2 7.42 4.15 21.90
N ILE A 3 7.72 5.44 22.03
CA ILE A 3 7.62 6.39 20.92
C ILE A 3 8.98 6.47 20.24
N ALA A 4 9.01 6.13 18.94
CA ALA A 4 10.19 6.34 18.10
C ALA A 4 10.14 7.74 17.48
N TYR A 5 11.14 8.57 17.78
CA TYR A 5 11.28 9.87 17.15
C TYR A 5 11.89 9.73 15.75
N THR A 6 11.29 10.40 14.77
CA THR A 6 11.81 10.47 13.40
C THR A 6 12.21 11.91 13.07
N PRO A 7 13.30 12.14 12.32
CA PRO A 7 13.66 13.49 11.88
C PRO A 7 12.58 14.10 10.98
N THR A 8 12.52 15.43 10.91
CA THR A 8 11.62 16.15 10.00
C THR A 8 11.86 15.72 8.55
N ASN A 9 10.78 15.60 7.76
CA ASN A 9 10.81 15.16 6.36
C ASN A 9 11.40 13.75 6.13
N SER A 10 11.44 12.89 7.15
CA SER A 10 11.94 11.51 7.05
C SER A 10 10.82 10.48 7.03
N SER A 11 9.78 10.75 6.25
CA SER A 11 8.60 9.91 6.16
C SER A 11 8.95 8.49 5.67
N TRP A 12 9.96 8.36 4.80
CA TRP A 12 10.51 7.10 4.28
C TRP A 12 11.03 6.13 5.37
N LEU A 13 11.38 6.62 6.56
CA LEU A 13 11.74 5.77 7.70
C LEU A 13 10.52 5.03 8.27
N ASN A 14 9.32 5.53 8.00
CA ASN A 14 8.08 4.91 8.43
C ASN A 14 7.71 3.75 7.49
N ARG A 15 7.72 2.52 8.02
CA ARG A 15 7.51 1.30 7.21
C ARG A 15 6.17 1.27 6.45
N ILE A 16 5.16 2.02 6.90
CA ILE A 16 3.88 2.11 6.20
C ILE A 16 3.95 2.93 4.91
N GLU A 17 4.96 3.79 4.74
CA GLU A 17 5.07 4.68 3.58
C GLU A 17 5.16 3.90 2.26
N ALA A 18 5.98 2.85 2.23
CA ALA A 18 6.13 1.99 1.05
C ALA A 18 4.80 1.34 0.59
N GLN A 19 3.80 1.28 1.48
CA GLN A 19 2.49 0.71 1.16
C GLN A 19 1.56 1.72 0.46
N PHE A 20 1.83 3.02 0.55
CA PHE A 20 0.95 4.04 0.01
C PHE A 20 1.00 4.16 -1.51
N THR A 21 2.14 3.85 -2.15
CA THR A 21 2.24 3.88 -3.62
C THR A 21 1.24 2.94 -4.27
N ALA A 22 1.25 1.65 -3.90
CA ALA A 22 0.33 0.68 -4.47
C ALA A 22 -1.13 0.97 -4.08
N LEU A 23 -1.39 1.39 -2.83
CA LEU A 23 -2.74 1.83 -2.42
C LEU A 23 -3.26 2.95 -3.32
N ARG A 24 -2.42 3.94 -3.61
CA ARG A 24 -2.79 5.08 -4.45
C ARG A 24 -3.14 4.61 -5.86
N TYR A 25 -2.29 3.80 -6.48
CA TYR A 25 -2.55 3.27 -7.82
C TYR A 25 -3.87 2.48 -7.91
N PHE A 26 -4.16 1.62 -6.94
CA PHE A 26 -5.31 0.71 -7.03
C PHE A 26 -6.63 1.28 -6.51
N ALA A 27 -6.59 2.27 -5.62
CA ALA A 27 -7.79 2.77 -4.95
C ALA A 27 -8.07 4.26 -5.18
N LEU A 28 -7.11 5.03 -5.70
CA LEU A 28 -7.21 6.50 -5.77
C LEU A 28 -6.93 7.08 -7.16
N ASP A 29 -5.92 6.56 -7.88
CA ASP A 29 -5.55 7.08 -9.19
C ASP A 29 -6.58 6.68 -10.25
N GLY A 30 -6.99 7.64 -11.09
CA GLY A 30 -7.91 7.41 -12.21
C GLY A 30 -9.35 7.09 -11.80
N THR A 31 -9.71 7.20 -10.52
CA THR A 31 -11.05 6.92 -10.00
C THR A 31 -11.74 8.20 -9.54
N ASP A 32 -12.90 8.50 -10.13
CA ASP A 32 -13.81 9.55 -9.64
C ASP A 32 -14.87 8.91 -8.73
N HIS A 33 -14.55 8.80 -7.44
CA HIS A 33 -15.47 8.23 -6.46
C HIS A 33 -16.62 9.21 -6.22
N ALA A 34 -17.87 8.77 -6.40
CA ALA A 34 -19.04 9.62 -6.21
C ALA A 34 -19.28 9.98 -4.74
N SER A 35 -18.59 9.31 -3.80
CA SER A 35 -18.65 9.62 -2.37
C SER A 35 -17.43 9.14 -1.59
N HIS A 36 -17.20 9.73 -0.42
CA HIS A 36 -16.19 9.23 0.54
C HIS A 36 -16.46 7.79 1.00
N ARG A 37 -17.72 7.34 1.02
CA ARG A 37 -18.06 5.96 1.38
C ARG A 37 -17.54 4.98 0.35
N GLU A 38 -17.67 5.32 -0.93
CA GLU A 38 -17.15 4.54 -2.04
C GLU A 38 -15.63 4.47 -2.02
N GLN A 39 -14.96 5.62 -1.91
CA GLN A 39 -13.50 5.69 -1.76
C GLN A 39 -13.00 4.83 -0.60
N SER A 40 -13.66 4.94 0.56
CA SER A 40 -13.31 4.13 1.74
C SER A 40 -13.57 2.63 1.53
N SER A 41 -14.55 2.26 0.72
CA SER A 41 -14.81 0.86 0.33
C SER A 41 -13.67 0.32 -0.53
N MET A 42 -13.21 1.10 -1.50
CA MET A 42 -12.11 0.72 -2.39
C MET A 42 -10.78 0.55 -1.63
N ILE A 43 -10.46 1.46 -0.71
CA ILE A 43 -9.30 1.33 0.18
C ILE A 43 -9.37 0.01 0.98
N ARG A 44 -10.53 -0.31 1.55
CA ARG A 44 -10.71 -1.55 2.33
C ARG A 44 -10.58 -2.80 1.46
N ARG A 45 -11.17 -2.81 0.26
CA ARG A 45 -11.05 -3.92 -0.70
C ARG A 45 -9.59 -4.19 -1.06
N TYR A 46 -8.83 -3.14 -1.35
CA TYR A 46 -7.39 -3.27 -1.62
C TYR A 46 -6.63 -3.84 -0.42
N ILE A 47 -6.86 -3.32 0.80
CA ILE A 47 -6.19 -3.80 2.01
C ILE A 47 -6.49 -5.29 2.26
N ILE A 48 -7.76 -5.69 2.15
CA ILE A 48 -8.18 -7.09 2.32
C ILE A 48 -7.51 -7.99 1.28
N TRP A 49 -7.55 -7.57 0.00
CA TRP A 49 -6.93 -8.34 -1.07
C TRP A 49 -5.42 -8.48 -0.85
N ARG A 50 -4.70 -7.38 -0.61
CA ARG A 50 -3.25 -7.40 -0.38
C ARG A 50 -2.89 -8.28 0.81
N ASN A 51 -3.61 -8.17 1.93
CA ASN A 51 -3.34 -8.99 3.11
C ASN A 51 -3.61 -10.48 2.85
N LYS A 52 -4.65 -10.81 2.06
CA LYS A 52 -4.94 -12.20 1.66
C LYS A 52 -3.86 -12.78 0.74
N HIS A 53 -3.23 -11.97 -0.09
CA HIS A 53 -2.23 -12.39 -1.07
C HIS A 53 -0.79 -12.07 -0.66
N ALA A 54 -0.55 -11.70 0.61
CA ALA A 54 0.78 -11.33 1.10
C ALA A 54 1.82 -12.47 0.98
N ALA A 55 1.35 -13.72 0.94
CA ALA A 55 2.17 -14.92 0.79
C ALA A 55 2.02 -15.60 -0.58
N ASP A 56 1.35 -14.96 -1.55
CA ASP A 56 1.16 -15.51 -2.89
C ASP A 56 2.52 -15.71 -3.58
N GLU A 57 2.86 -16.97 -3.87
CA GLU A 57 4.16 -17.37 -4.38
C GLU A 57 4.47 -16.73 -5.74
N LYS A 58 3.46 -16.67 -6.62
CA LYS A 58 3.61 -16.07 -7.96
C LYS A 58 3.84 -14.56 -7.88
N LEU A 59 3.13 -13.86 -7.00
CA LEU A 59 3.37 -12.42 -6.77
C LEU A 59 4.77 -12.19 -6.18
N ARG A 60 5.22 -13.04 -5.27
CA ARG A 60 6.57 -12.94 -4.67
C ARG A 60 7.66 -13.16 -5.72
N GLU A 61 7.50 -14.11 -6.62
CA GLU A 61 8.44 -14.33 -7.73
C GLU A 61 8.53 -13.12 -8.67
N ILE A 62 7.39 -12.54 -9.05
CA ILE A 62 7.34 -11.35 -9.90
C ILE A 62 8.06 -10.17 -9.23
N VAL A 63 7.78 -9.91 -7.95
CA VAL A 63 8.41 -8.84 -7.18
C VAL A 63 9.91 -9.08 -7.03
N ASN A 64 10.33 -10.30 -6.70
CA ASN A 64 11.75 -10.64 -6.57
C ASN A 64 12.49 -10.44 -7.90
N ARG A 65 11.89 -10.83 -9.03
CA ARG A 65 12.47 -10.61 -10.36
C ARG A 65 12.63 -9.11 -10.68
N ALA A 66 11.67 -8.29 -10.31
CA ALA A 66 11.74 -6.84 -10.51
C ALA A 66 12.78 -6.16 -9.62
N ASN A 67 13.09 -6.72 -8.44
CA ASN A 67 14.09 -6.17 -7.50
C ASN A 67 15.54 -6.56 -7.82
N VAL A 68 15.76 -7.57 -8.68
CA VAL A 68 17.10 -8.07 -9.06
C VAL A 68 17.59 -7.45 -10.38
N ALA A 69 16.70 -6.80 -11.14
CA ALA A 69 17.02 -6.06 -12.36
C ALA A 69 17.35 -4.59 -12.06
#